data_AF-A0A1H0FFQ4-F1
#
_entry.id   AF-A0A1H0FFQ4-F1
#
_cell.length_a   1.000
_cell.length_b   1.000
_cell.length_c   1.000
_cell.angle_alpha   90.00
_cell.angle_beta   90.00
_cell.angle_gamma   90.00
#
_symmetry.space_group_name_H-M   'P 1'
#
loop_
_entity.id
_entity.type
_entity.pdbx_description
1 polymer ?
#
loop_
_entity_poly.entity_id
_entity_poly.type
_entity_poly.pdbx_seq_one_letter_code
_entity_poly.pdbx_strand_id
1 'polypeptide(L)'
;MVTHDRIGRLAQQIGERLQGASQAPEEIQKGVQQVVKGAFDRLELVSREDFDILMDVLQRTRSRVESLEKQVAALEALVEAQAGGSAAAAEAPATRAEEHAEQEGAPRKDGDAAS
;
A
#
# COMPACT_ATOMS: atom_id res chain seq x y z
N MET A 1 -13.34 -15.16 6.47
CA MET A 1 -13.78 -16.16 7.47
C MET A 1 -14.63 -17.31 6.90
N VAL A 2 -15.01 -17.30 5.62
CA VAL A 2 -15.98 -18.28 5.04
C VAL A 2 -15.35 -19.63 4.63
N THR A 3 -14.04 -19.70 4.39
CA THR A 3 -13.38 -20.93 3.90
C THR A 3 -13.20 -22.01 4.98
N HIS A 4 -13.01 -21.60 6.25
CA HIS A 4 -12.80 -22.54 7.37
C HIS A 4 -14.00 -23.46 7.57
N ASP A 5 -15.21 -22.93 7.36
CA ASP A 5 -16.47 -23.62 7.57
C ASP A 5 -16.78 -24.67 6.47
N ARG A 6 -16.17 -24.50 5.28
CA ARG A 6 -16.28 -25.47 4.19
C ARG A 6 -15.38 -26.67 4.39
N ILE A 7 -14.16 -26.45 4.88
CA ILE A 7 -13.20 -27.52 5.18
C ILE A 7 -13.69 -28.35 6.36
N GLY A 8 -14.23 -27.72 7.40
CA GLY A 8 -14.79 -28.42 8.56
C GLY A 8 -15.92 -29.40 8.19
N ARG A 9 -16.87 -28.97 7.37
CA ARG A 9 -17.96 -29.84 6.88
C ARG A 9 -17.45 -31.00 6.02
N LEU A 10 -16.45 -30.75 5.17
CA LEU A 10 -15.83 -31.81 4.36
C LEU A 10 -15.11 -32.83 5.25
N ALA A 11 -14.35 -32.37 6.25
CA ALA A 11 -13.67 -33.24 7.21
C ALA A 11 -14.67 -34.10 7.99
N GLN A 12 -15.79 -33.53 8.40
CA GLN A 12 -16.85 -34.25 9.10
C GLN A 12 -17.53 -35.31 8.21
N GLN A 13 -17.86 -34.96 6.96
CA GLN A 13 -18.42 -35.90 5.99
C GLN A 13 -17.46 -37.04 5.64
N ILE A 14 -16.16 -36.76 5.52
CA ILE A 14 -15.13 -37.78 5.29
C ILE A 14 -15.00 -38.67 6.52
N GLY A 15 -15.00 -38.09 7.72
CA GLY A 15 -14.94 -38.83 8.98
C GLY A 15 -16.09 -39.81 9.15
N GLU A 16 -17.32 -39.37 8.87
CA GLU A 16 -18.52 -40.22 8.91
C GLU A 16 -18.44 -41.37 7.89
N ARG A 17 -18.03 -41.08 6.65
CA ARG A 17 -17.87 -42.12 5.60
C ARG A 17 -16.76 -43.10 5.92
N LEU A 18 -15.66 -42.63 6.52
CA LEU A 18 -14.53 -43.48 6.90
C LEU A 18 -14.86 -44.34 8.12
N GLN A 19 -15.63 -43.84 9.09
CA GLN A 19 -16.16 -44.64 10.20
C GLN A 19 -17.14 -45.71 9.72
N GLY A 20 -17.95 -45.43 8.71
CA GLY A 20 -18.77 -46.46 8.05
C GLY A 20 -17.91 -47.54 7.39
N ALA A 21 -16.80 -47.15 6.76
CA ALA A 21 -15.86 -48.07 6.13
C ALA A 21 -14.99 -48.84 7.15
N SER A 22 -14.76 -48.32 8.35
CA SER A 22 -14.01 -49.02 9.40
C SER A 22 -14.78 -50.16 10.04
N GLN A 23 -16.09 -50.27 9.80
CA GLN A 23 -16.87 -51.47 10.17
C GLN A 23 -16.89 -52.54 9.06
N ALA A 24 -16.25 -52.28 7.91
CA ALA A 24 -16.13 -53.24 6.82
C ALA A 24 -14.98 -54.25 7.07
N PRO A 25 -14.99 -55.42 6.39
CA PRO A 25 -13.92 -56.41 6.45
C PRO A 25 -12.52 -55.81 6.18
N GLU A 26 -11.47 -56.38 6.79
CA GLU A 26 -10.09 -55.85 6.72
C GLU A 26 -9.58 -55.62 5.29
N GLU A 27 -9.96 -56.46 4.32
CA GLU A 27 -9.54 -56.29 2.92
C GLU A 27 -10.12 -55.02 2.30
N ILE A 28 -11.35 -54.66 2.65
CA ILE A 28 -11.99 -53.42 2.19
C ILE A 28 -11.35 -52.21 2.86
N GLN A 29 -11.04 -52.30 4.16
CA GLN A 29 -10.33 -51.23 4.87
C GLN A 29 -8.97 -50.92 4.23
N LYS A 30 -8.19 -51.96 3.89
CA LYS A 30 -6.88 -51.80 3.25
C LYS A 30 -7.00 -51.09 1.90
N GLY A 31 -7.98 -51.49 1.07
CA GLY A 31 -8.25 -50.85 -0.21
C GLY A 31 -8.66 -49.37 -0.06
N VAL A 32 -9.55 -49.06 0.89
CA VAL A 32 -9.97 -47.68 1.18
C VAL A 32 -8.79 -46.83 1.64
N GLN A 33 -7.94 -47.34 2.54
CA GLN A 33 -6.76 -46.63 3.03
C GLN A 33 -5.76 -46.32 1.90
N GLN A 34 -5.58 -47.25 0.95
CA GLN A 34 -4.71 -47.05 -0.21
C GLN A 34 -5.24 -45.97 -1.15
N VAL A 35 -6.56 -45.96 -1.41
CA VAL A 35 -7.21 -44.93 -2.21
C VAL A 35 -7.11 -43.56 -1.54
N VAL A 36 -7.30 -43.49 -0.21
CA VAL A 36 -7.19 -42.23 0.56
C VAL A 36 -5.76 -41.70 0.53
N LYS A 37 -4.75 -42.56 0.72
CA LYS A 37 -3.33 -42.16 0.58
C LYS A 37 -3.04 -41.65 -0.83
N GLY A 38 -3.43 -42.39 -1.86
CA GLY A 38 -3.24 -41.97 -3.25
C GLY A 38 -4.02 -40.70 -3.62
N ALA A 39 -5.13 -40.40 -2.93
CA ALA A 39 -5.85 -39.15 -3.08
C ALA A 39 -5.10 -37.99 -2.41
N PHE A 40 -4.54 -38.18 -1.21
CA PHE A 40 -3.70 -37.17 -0.55
C PHE A 40 -2.43 -36.85 -1.34
N ASP A 41 -1.82 -37.85 -1.98
CA ASP A 41 -0.63 -37.64 -2.84
C ASP A 41 -0.95 -36.82 -4.10
N ARG A 42 -2.22 -36.80 -4.53
CA ARG A 42 -2.70 -35.97 -5.65
C ARG A 42 -3.13 -34.58 -5.24
N LEU A 43 -3.24 -34.31 -3.94
CA LEU A 43 -3.54 -32.98 -3.42
C LEU A 43 -2.23 -32.24 -3.19
N GLU A 44 -2.19 -30.95 -3.56
CA GLU A 44 -1.08 -30.06 -3.23
C GLU A 44 -1.18 -29.66 -1.75
N LEU A 45 -0.85 -30.59 -0.86
CA LEU A 45 -0.88 -30.36 0.58
C LEU A 45 0.30 -29.51 0.99
N VAL A 46 0.01 -28.40 1.67
CA VAL A 46 1.02 -27.57 2.34
C VAL A 46 0.95 -27.88 3.82
N SER A 47 2.10 -28.04 4.47
CA SER A 47 2.12 -28.29 5.91
C SER A 47 1.57 -27.07 6.66
N ARG A 48 1.02 -27.29 7.85
CA ARG A 48 0.52 -26.18 8.66
C ARG A 48 1.63 -25.18 9.01
N GLU A 49 2.83 -25.69 9.26
CA GLU A 49 4.01 -24.90 9.57
C GLU A 49 4.42 -24.01 8.39
N ASP A 50 4.48 -24.55 7.17
CA ASP A 50 4.81 -23.77 5.97
C ASP A 50 3.77 -22.68 5.69
N PHE A 51 2.48 -22.99 5.90
CA PHE A 51 1.42 -22.00 5.77
C PHE A 51 1.59 -20.84 6.76
N ASP A 52 1.91 -21.14 8.02
CA ASP A 52 2.11 -20.14 9.06
C ASP A 52 3.35 -19.27 8.74
N ILE A 53 4.42 -19.87 8.21
CA ILE A 53 5.62 -19.14 7.72
C ILE A 53 5.26 -18.18 6.58
N LEU A 54 4.51 -18.64 5.58
CA LEU A 54 4.08 -17.80 4.45
C LEU A 54 3.20 -16.64 4.92
N MET A 55 2.35 -16.87 5.93
CA MET A 55 1.53 -15.83 6.53
C MET A 55 2.38 -14.75 7.21
N ASP A 56 3.41 -15.14 7.96
CA ASP A 56 4.35 -14.20 8.59
C ASP A 56 5.13 -13.39 7.54
N VAL A 57 5.63 -14.04 6.49
CA VAL A 57 6.30 -13.36 5.36
C VAL A 57 5.35 -12.34 4.71
N LEU A 58 4.09 -12.71 4.49
CA LEU A 58 3.09 -11.81 3.91
C LEU A 58 2.85 -10.59 4.80
N GLN A 59 2.73 -10.79 6.11
CA GLN A 59 2.56 -9.69 7.08
C GLN A 59 3.75 -8.74 7.09
N ARG A 60 4.98 -9.28 7.13
CA ARG A 60 6.21 -8.49 7.05
C ARG A 60 6.30 -7.71 5.74
N THR A 61 5.92 -8.33 4.63
CA THR A 61 5.93 -7.68 3.31
C THR A 61 4.94 -6.53 3.26
N ARG A 62 3.72 -6.72 3.78
CA ARG A 62 2.71 -5.66 3.87
C ARG A 62 3.21 -4.48 4.70
N SER A 63 3.76 -4.74 5.88
CA SER A 63 4.33 -3.69 6.75
C SER A 63 5.46 -2.91 6.03
N ARG A 64 6.32 -3.62 5.30
CA ARG A 64 7.39 -3.00 4.52
C ARG A 64 6.86 -2.14 3.37
N VAL A 65 5.82 -2.59 2.67
CA VAL A 65 5.16 -1.80 1.61
C VAL A 65 4.57 -0.52 2.19
N GLU A 66 3.80 -0.61 3.28
CA GLU A 66 3.20 0.56 3.93
C GLU A 66 4.27 1.57 4.41
N SER A 67 5.43 1.10 4.87
CA SER A 67 6.56 1.97 5.22
C SER A 67 7.18 2.65 4.01
N LEU A 68 7.36 1.93 2.90
CA LEU A 68 7.94 2.48 1.69
C LEU A 68 7.01 3.50 1.04
N GLU A 69 5.70 3.23 1.01
CA GLU A 69 4.68 4.18 0.53
C GLU A 69 4.75 5.51 1.30
N LYS A 70 4.93 5.46 2.63
CA LYS A 70 5.11 6.68 3.45
C LYS A 70 6.40 7.42 3.12
N GLN A 71 7.50 6.70 2.90
CA GLN A 71 8.78 7.32 2.55
C GLN A 71 8.70 7.99 1.17
N VAL A 72 8.07 7.34 0.19
CA VAL A 72 7.84 7.91 -1.13
C VAL A 72 6.98 9.18 -1.03
N ALA A 73 5.85 9.14 -0.33
CA ALA A 73 4.99 10.30 -0.15
C ALA A 73 5.73 11.48 0.52
N ALA A 74 6.58 11.20 1.52
CA ALA A 74 7.40 12.23 2.17
C ALA A 74 8.44 12.85 1.20
N LEU A 75 9.08 12.02 0.38
CA LEU A 75 10.03 12.49 -0.63
C LEU A 75 9.35 13.31 -1.73
N GLU A 76 8.19 12.86 -2.22
CA GLU A 76 7.38 13.58 -3.20
C GLU A 76 6.99 14.97 -2.68
N ALA A 77 6.55 15.07 -1.41
CA ALA A 77 6.22 16.35 -0.78
C ALA A 77 7.43 17.29 -0.66
N LEU A 78 8.63 16.74 -0.35
CA LEU A 78 9.86 17.54 -0.29
C LEU A 78 10.26 18.07 -1.68
N VAL A 79 10.13 17.25 -2.72
CA VAL A 79 10.42 17.65 -4.11
C VAL A 79 9.45 18.75 -4.56
N GLU A 80 8.15 18.61 -4.26
CA GLU A 80 7.15 19.62 -4.58
C GLU A 80 7.42 20.95 -3.84
N ALA A 81 7.82 20.88 -2.57
CA ALA A 81 8.22 22.06 -1.81
C ALA A 81 9.45 22.76 -2.41
N GLN A 82 10.44 22.01 -2.91
CA GLN A 82 11.61 22.59 -3.58
C GLN A 82 11.27 23.17 -4.96
N ALA A 83 10.38 22.54 -5.72
CA ALA A 83 9.89 23.06 -7.00
C ALA A 83 9.10 24.38 -6.81
N GLY A 84 8.24 24.44 -5.79
CA GLY A 84 7.51 25.65 -5.42
C GLY A 84 8.41 26.78 -4.89
N GLY A 85 9.47 26.44 -4.15
CA GLY A 85 10.46 27.41 -3.66
C GLY A 85 11.33 28.02 -4.76
N SER A 86 11.61 27.26 -5.83
CA SER A 86 12.35 27.77 -7.01
C SER A 86 11.51 28.77 -7.82
N ALA A 87 10.19 28.55 -7.93
CA ALA A 87 9.28 29.47 -8.62
C ALA A 87 9.04 30.77 -7.83
N ALA A 88 8.88 30.69 -6.50
CA ALA A 88 8.62 31.86 -5.67
C ALA A 88 9.82 32.82 -5.52
N ALA A 89 11.06 32.34 -5.69
CA ALA A 89 12.25 33.19 -5.66
C ALA A 89 12.46 34.00 -6.96
N ALA A 90 11.80 33.61 -8.06
CA ALA A 90 11.87 34.32 -9.34
C ALA A 90 10.76 35.38 -9.52
N GLU A 91 9.68 35.31 -8.75
CA GLU A 91 8.56 36.26 -8.76
C GLU A 91 8.47 37.04 -7.43
N ALA A 92 9.57 37.65 -6.99
CA ALA A 92 9.48 38.76 -6.03
C ALA A 92 9.23 40.07 -6.82
N PRO A 93 8.13 40.81 -6.55
CA PRO A 93 7.66 41.86 -7.43
C PRO A 93 8.56 43.10 -7.35
N ALA A 94 9.18 43.45 -8.47
CA ALA A 94 9.85 44.73 -8.69
C ALA A 94 8.85 45.88 -8.95
N THR A 95 7.77 45.97 -8.17
CA THR A 95 6.77 47.05 -8.30
C THR A 95 6.67 47.97 -7.08
N ARG A 96 7.57 47.87 -6.10
CA ARG A 96 7.58 48.81 -4.95
C ARG A 96 8.47 50.04 -5.14
N ALA A 97 9.16 50.18 -6.26
CA ALA A 97 10.14 51.24 -6.48
C ALA A 97 9.59 52.53 -7.14
N GLU A 98 8.33 52.58 -7.57
CA GLU A 98 7.84 53.71 -8.40
C GLU A 98 6.86 54.68 -7.70
N GLU A 99 6.46 54.49 -6.44
CA GLU A 99 5.48 55.40 -5.79
C GLU A 99 6.07 56.54 -4.94
N HIS A 100 7.40 56.71 -4.85
CA HIS A 100 8.02 57.70 -3.94
C HIS A 100 8.82 58.84 -4.61
N ALA A 101 8.60 59.13 -5.90
CA ALA A 101 9.36 60.18 -6.60
C ALA A 101 8.54 61.32 -7.22
N GLU A 102 7.24 61.46 -6.88
CA GLU A 102 6.42 62.57 -7.38
C GLU A 102 5.91 63.47 -6.25
N GLN A 103 6.84 63.93 -5.41
CA GLN A 103 6.57 65.05 -4.49
C GLN A 103 7.86 65.74 -4.03
N GLU A 104 8.66 66.25 -4.97
CA GLU A 104 9.61 67.31 -4.62
C GLU A 104 9.96 68.22 -5.80
N GLY A 105 9.62 69.50 -5.67
CA GLY A 105 10.43 70.60 -6.21
C GLY A 105 10.10 71.12 -7.61
N ALA A 106 9.05 71.95 -7.71
CA ALA A 106 8.86 72.86 -8.85
C ALA A 106 10.09 73.78 -9.07
N PRO A 107 10.60 73.97 -10.30
CA PRO A 107 11.76 74.81 -10.55
C PRO A 107 11.36 76.29 -10.62
N ARG A 108 12.21 77.11 -9.99
CA ARG A 108 12.28 78.55 -10.22
C ARG A 108 12.55 78.81 -11.71
N LYS A 109 11.81 79.74 -12.31
CA LYS A 109 12.32 80.56 -13.40
C LYS A 109 12.10 82.02 -13.07
N ASP A 110 13.22 82.69 -12.89
CA ASP A 110 13.40 84.12 -12.92
C ASP A 110 12.86 84.73 -14.23
N GLY A 111 12.53 86.01 -14.16
CA GLY A 111 12.81 86.93 -15.27
C GLY A 111 11.60 87.49 -15.99
N ASP A 112 11.17 88.65 -15.50
CA ASP A 112 11.11 89.90 -16.25
C ASP A 112 10.13 90.08 -17.41
N ALA A 113 9.54 91.28 -17.39
CA ALA A 113 9.06 92.09 -18.50
C ALA A 113 7.55 92.27 -18.68
N ALA A 114 7.22 93.56 -18.67
CA ALA A 114 6.18 94.26 -19.43
C ALA A 114 4.80 94.45 -18.79
N SER A 115 4.67 95.66 -18.23
CA SER A 115 3.54 96.61 -18.36
C SER A 115 2.24 96.34 -17.60
#